data_AF-A0ABC8QX75-F1
#
_entry.id   AF-A0ABC8QX75-F1
#
_cell.length_a   1.000
_cell.length_b   1.000
_cell.length_c   1.000
_cell.angle_alpha   90.00
_cell.angle_beta   90.00
_cell.angle_gamma   90.00
#
_symmetry.space_group_name_H-M   'P 1'
#
loop_
_entity.id
_entity.type
_entity.pdbx_description
1 polymer ?
#
loop_
_entity_poly.entity_id
_entity_poly.type
_entity_poly.pdbx_seq_one_letter_code
_entity_poly.pdbx_strand_id
1 'polypeptide(L)'
;MAFRLSSGDVAGFKVLFCLAILYGLMSIIAYSVIHMKFITPLGLDAPLDRFSESRAVEHVRVLSKEIDGRQVGRQGLREAAEYIKTQLEKMKEQAGPNLRIEIEENIINGSFTMLFLGHSLSLAYRNHTNIVMRYPIWV
;
A
#
# COMPACT_ATOMS: atom_id res chain seq x y z
N MET A 1 44.20 -48.51 -5.35
CA MET A 1 43.34 -49.07 -4.28
C MET A 1 41.92 -48.64 -4.58
N ALA A 2 41.11 -49.49 -5.21
CA ALA A 2 39.73 -49.15 -5.56
C ALA A 2 38.84 -49.41 -4.35
N PHE A 3 38.23 -48.35 -3.79
CA PHE A 3 37.24 -48.48 -2.73
C PHE A 3 36.04 -49.27 -3.29
N ARG A 4 35.90 -50.54 -2.87
CA ARG A 4 34.68 -51.31 -3.14
C ARG A 4 33.60 -50.82 -2.19
N LEU A 5 32.69 -49.99 -2.71
CA LEU A 5 31.49 -49.58 -1.99
C LEU A 5 30.63 -50.82 -1.69
N SER A 6 30.32 -51.04 -0.42
CA SER A 6 29.42 -52.10 -0.01
C SER A 6 27.97 -51.73 -0.35
N SER A 7 27.07 -52.71 -0.36
CA SER A 7 25.63 -52.46 -0.55
C SER A 7 25.05 -51.54 0.54
N GLY A 8 25.62 -51.59 1.76
CA GLY A 8 25.28 -50.69 2.85
C GLY A 8 25.68 -49.24 2.58
N ASP A 9 26.84 -49.00 1.96
CA ASP A 9 27.31 -47.65 1.62
C ASP A 9 26.40 -46.99 0.57
N VAL A 10 25.93 -47.78 -0.41
CA VAL A 10 24.98 -47.31 -1.43
C VAL A 10 23.63 -46.94 -0.78
N ALA A 11 23.16 -47.73 0.18
CA ALA A 11 21.93 -47.44 0.91
C ALA A 11 22.08 -46.18 1.79
N GLY A 12 23.20 -46.04 2.51
CA GLY A 12 23.51 -44.86 3.32
C GLY A 12 23.60 -43.59 2.47
N PHE A 13 24.27 -43.66 1.31
CA PHE A 13 24.35 -42.53 0.39
C PHE A 13 22.98 -42.10 -0.13
N LYS A 14 22.09 -43.05 -0.46
CA LYS A 14 20.71 -42.75 -0.85
C LYS A 14 19.94 -42.04 0.26
N VAL A 15 20.08 -42.48 1.51
CA VAL A 15 19.43 -41.84 2.66
C VAL A 15 19.95 -40.41 2.86
N LEU A 16 21.27 -40.22 2.83
CA LEU A 16 21.88 -38.88 2.95
C LEU A 16 21.42 -37.96 1.82
N PHE A 17 21.35 -38.48 0.59
CA PHE A 17 20.86 -37.72 -0.55
C PHE A 17 19.39 -37.31 -0.39
N CYS A 18 18.52 -38.22 0.09
CA CYS A 18 17.14 -37.89 0.40
C CYS A 18 17.02 -36.83 1.50
N LEU A 19 17.83 -36.92 2.57
CA LEU A 19 17.86 -35.93 3.64
C LEU A 19 18.35 -34.56 3.15
N ALA A 20 19.35 -34.52 2.28
CA ALA A 20 19.84 -33.29 1.68
C ALA A 20 18.75 -32.62 0.81
N ILE A 21 18.02 -33.40 0.01
CA ILE A 21 16.88 -32.89 -0.77
C ILE A 21 15.80 -32.34 0.15
N LEU A 22 15.41 -33.11 1.18
CA LEU A 22 14.38 -32.70 2.13
C LEU A 22 14.75 -31.40 2.85
N TYR A 23 16.00 -31.31 3.33
CA TYR A 23 16.50 -30.12 3.99
C TYR A 23 16.56 -28.92 3.04
N GLY A 24 16.97 -29.14 1.79
CA GLY A 24 16.97 -28.10 0.76
C GLY A 24 15.56 -27.57 0.48
N LEU A 25 14.58 -28.46 0.31
CA LEU A 25 13.18 -28.08 0.11
C LEU A 25 12.62 -27.30 1.32
N MET A 26 12.86 -27.78 2.53
CA MET A 26 12.43 -27.10 3.76
C MET A 26 13.08 -25.71 3.89
N SER A 27 14.36 -25.60 3.52
CA SER A 27 15.09 -24.34 3.55
C SER A 27 14.56 -23.34 2.51
N ILE A 28 14.22 -23.79 1.30
CA ILE A 28 13.58 -22.95 0.26
C ILE A 28 12.23 -22.46 0.74
N ILE A 29 11.39 -23.35 1.30
CA ILE A 29 10.06 -22.99 1.82
C ILE A 29 10.20 -21.96 2.94
N ALA A 30 11.08 -22.21 3.93
CA ALA A 30 11.32 -21.28 5.03
C ALA A 30 11.81 -19.92 4.52
N TYR A 31 12.76 -19.92 3.57
CA TYR A 31 13.26 -18.69 2.94
C TYR A 31 12.15 -17.92 2.22
N SER A 32 11.30 -18.60 1.45
CA SER A 32 10.16 -17.98 0.77
C SER A 32 9.16 -17.39 1.77
N VAL A 33 8.82 -18.10 2.84
CA VAL A 33 7.89 -17.58 3.86
C VAL A 33 8.47 -16.36 4.60
N ILE A 34 9.77 -16.38 4.91
CA ILE A 34 10.43 -15.30 5.66
C ILE A 34 10.65 -14.07 4.77
N HIS A 35 11.08 -14.26 3.52
CA HIS A 35 11.57 -13.19 2.65
C HIS A 35 10.66 -12.82 1.49
N MET A 36 9.80 -13.72 1.02
CA MET A 36 8.81 -13.42 -0.03
C MET A 36 7.47 -12.98 0.60
N LYS A 37 7.52 -12.12 1.62
CA LYS A 37 6.34 -11.45 2.20
C LYS A 37 5.65 -10.47 1.25
N PHE A 38 6.16 -10.30 0.03
CA PHE A 38 5.51 -9.51 -1.00
C PHE A 38 4.38 -10.34 -1.60
N ILE A 39 3.17 -10.10 -1.08
CA ILE A 39 1.92 -10.49 -1.74
C ILE A 39 2.03 -10.00 -3.18
N THR A 40 1.87 -10.90 -4.16
CA THR A 40 1.91 -10.53 -5.57
C THR A 40 0.89 -9.39 -5.78
N PRO A 41 1.29 -8.23 -6.34
CA PRO A 41 0.40 -7.08 -6.44
C PRO A 41 -0.87 -7.47 -7.16
N LEU A 42 -1.99 -7.25 -6.50
CA LEU A 42 -3.30 -7.46 -7.11
C LEU A 42 -3.52 -6.41 -8.19
N GLY A 43 -3.81 -6.86 -9.41
CA GLY A 43 -4.07 -6.02 -10.58
C GLY A 43 -5.28 -5.10 -10.42
N LEU A 44 -5.51 -4.22 -11.39
CA LEU A 44 -6.61 -3.23 -11.37
C LEU A 44 -7.98 -3.89 -11.21
N ASP A 45 -8.18 -5.04 -11.86
CA ASP A 45 -9.43 -5.80 -11.89
C ASP A 45 -9.63 -6.71 -10.67
N ALA A 46 -8.78 -6.59 -9.65
CA ALA A 46 -8.93 -7.38 -8.44
C ALA A 46 -10.27 -7.08 -7.74
N PRO A 47 -10.83 -8.04 -6.98
CA PRO A 47 -12.04 -7.81 -6.21
C PRO A 47 -12.00 -6.52 -5.35
N LEU A 48 -13.13 -5.81 -5.27
CA LEU A 48 -13.22 -4.51 -4.58
C LEU A 48 -13.10 -4.63 -3.06
N ASP A 49 -13.43 -5.79 -2.50
CA ASP A 49 -13.28 -6.14 -1.09
C ASP A 49 -11.82 -6.36 -0.67
N ARG A 50 -10.89 -6.34 -1.62
CA ARG A 50 -9.45 -6.50 -1.38
C ARG A 50 -8.68 -5.24 -1.74
N PHE A 51 -7.62 -4.98 -0.99
CA PHE A 51 -6.65 -3.96 -1.37
C PHE A 51 -5.93 -4.37 -2.66
N SER A 52 -5.94 -3.49 -3.67
CA SER A 52 -5.15 -3.65 -4.90
C SER A 52 -4.05 -2.60 -4.93
N GLU A 53 -2.81 -3.07 -4.98
CA GLU A 53 -1.66 -2.20 -5.16
C GLU A 53 -1.76 -1.44 -6.49
N SER A 54 -2.15 -2.10 -7.57
CA SER A 54 -2.27 -1.45 -8.88
C SER A 54 -3.29 -0.30 -8.87
N ARG A 55 -4.43 -0.44 -8.17
CA ARG A 55 -5.39 0.66 -7.99
C ARG A 55 -4.79 1.82 -7.18
N ALA A 56 -4.08 1.52 -6.10
CA ALA A 56 -3.43 2.54 -5.28
C ALA A 56 -2.35 3.30 -6.08
N VAL A 57 -1.52 2.58 -6.82
CA VAL A 57 -0.48 3.15 -7.69
C VAL A 57 -1.09 4.00 -8.79
N GLU A 58 -2.23 3.61 -9.35
CA GLU A 58 -2.93 4.41 -10.36
C GLU A 58 -3.40 5.76 -9.81
N HIS A 59 -4.00 5.79 -8.62
CA HIS A 59 -4.34 7.05 -7.96
C HIS A 59 -3.11 7.93 -7.68
N VAL A 60 -1.98 7.32 -7.27
CA VAL A 60 -0.72 8.04 -7.08
C VAL A 60 -0.21 8.61 -8.40
N ARG A 61 -0.28 7.84 -9.49
CA ARG A 61 0.13 8.27 -10.84
C ARG A 61 -0.68 9.48 -11.29
N VAL A 62 -2.01 9.44 -11.18
CA VAL A 62 -2.86 10.59 -11.52
C VAL A 62 -2.50 11.82 -10.69
N LEU A 63 -2.42 11.68 -9.36
CA LEU A 63 -2.12 12.79 -8.44
C LEU A 63 -0.69 13.35 -8.53
N SER A 64 0.25 12.63 -9.14
CA SER A 64 1.66 13.03 -9.18
C SER A 64 2.21 13.31 -10.58
N LYS A 65 1.62 12.72 -11.62
CA LYS A 65 2.08 12.83 -13.01
C LYS A 65 1.10 13.51 -13.92
N GLU A 66 -0.20 13.32 -13.72
CA GLU A 66 -1.22 13.95 -14.57
C GLU A 66 -1.65 15.31 -14.04
N ILE A 67 -1.83 15.43 -12.73
CA ILE A 67 -2.18 16.69 -12.08
C ILE A 67 -0.89 17.45 -11.74
N ASP A 68 -0.61 18.48 -12.53
CA ASP A 68 0.59 19.29 -12.37
C ASP A 68 0.48 20.29 -11.21
N GLY A 69 1.51 20.37 -10.38
CA GLY A 69 1.65 21.40 -9.34
C GLY A 69 0.52 21.41 -8.30
N ARG A 70 0.68 20.65 -7.21
CA ARG A 70 -0.26 20.65 -6.06
C ARG A 70 0.15 21.57 -4.92
N GLN A 71 1.00 22.58 -5.18
CA GLN A 71 1.31 23.60 -4.17
C GLN A 71 0.10 24.50 -3.92
N VAL A 72 0.03 25.09 -2.72
CA VAL A 72 -1.02 26.05 -2.37
C VAL A 72 -1.04 27.20 -3.38
N GLY A 73 -2.23 27.51 -3.92
CA GLY A 73 -2.45 28.56 -4.91
C GLY A 73 -2.27 28.13 -6.37
N ARG A 74 -1.88 26.89 -6.64
CA ARG A 74 -1.85 26.32 -8.00
C ARG A 74 -3.19 25.69 -8.37
N GLN A 75 -3.51 25.74 -9.65
CA GLN A 75 -4.71 25.13 -10.22
C GLN A 75 -4.76 23.61 -9.98
N GLY A 76 -3.61 22.92 -10.03
CA GLY A 76 -3.53 21.48 -9.75
C GLY A 76 -3.94 21.07 -8.34
N LEU A 77 -3.87 21.98 -7.35
CA LEU A 77 -4.39 21.69 -6.01
C LEU A 77 -5.93 21.52 -6.03
N ARG A 78 -6.62 22.35 -6.82
CA ARG A 78 -8.08 22.27 -6.98
C ARG A 78 -8.48 21.02 -7.76
N GLU A 79 -7.76 20.72 -8.83
CA GLU A 79 -7.97 19.50 -9.63
C GLU A 79 -7.75 18.23 -8.81
N ALA A 80 -6.73 18.21 -7.94
CA ALA A 80 -6.52 17.11 -7.02
C ALA A 80 -7.66 16.94 -6.01
N ALA A 81 -8.20 18.05 -5.48
CA ALA A 81 -9.34 18.02 -4.58
C ALA A 81 -10.59 17.48 -5.29
N GLU A 82 -10.90 17.98 -6.50
CA GLU A 82 -12.00 17.50 -7.33
C GLU A 82 -11.85 16.00 -7.68
N TYR A 83 -10.64 15.56 -8.03
CA TYR A 83 -10.34 14.15 -8.28
C TYR A 83 -10.59 13.28 -7.05
N ILE A 84 -10.02 13.64 -5.89
CA ILE A 84 -10.18 12.87 -4.65
C ILE A 84 -11.65 12.78 -4.28
N LYS A 85 -12.38 13.90 -4.29
CA LYS A 85 -13.82 13.91 -4.01
C LYS A 85 -14.59 12.98 -4.93
N THR A 86 -14.28 13.00 -6.23
CA THR A 86 -14.92 12.12 -7.22
C THR A 86 -14.65 10.65 -6.92
N GLN A 87 -13.42 10.28 -6.54
CA GLN A 87 -13.12 8.89 -6.15
C GLN A 87 -13.86 8.48 -4.87
N LEU A 88 -13.96 9.37 -3.89
CA LEU A 88 -14.68 9.10 -2.64
C LEU A 88 -16.18 8.90 -2.88
N GLU A 89 -16.81 9.71 -3.74
CA GLU A 89 -18.24 9.53 -4.09
C GLU A 89 -18.47 8.18 -4.79
N LYS A 90 -17.58 7.77 -5.72
CA LYS A 90 -17.65 6.42 -6.32
C LYS A 90 -17.55 5.32 -5.26
N MET A 91 -16.65 5.46 -4.29
CA MET A 91 -16.52 4.50 -3.20
C MET A 91 -17.79 4.45 -2.33
N LYS A 92 -18.43 5.61 -2.10
CA LYS A 92 -19.70 5.69 -1.37
C LYS A 92 -20.85 5.04 -2.12
N GLU A 93 -20.94 5.24 -3.43
CA GLU A 93 -21.95 4.57 -4.29
C GLU A 93 -21.79 3.04 -4.30
N GLN A 94 -20.55 2.56 -4.21
CA GLN A 94 -20.22 1.14 -4.16
C GLN A 94 -20.37 0.52 -2.77
N ALA A 95 -20.53 1.33 -1.73
CA ALA A 95 -20.66 0.83 -0.37
C ALA A 95 -21.99 0.10 -0.18
N GLY A 96 -21.94 -1.06 0.47
CA GLY A 96 -23.13 -1.83 0.79
C GLY A 96 -24.07 -1.07 1.74
N PRO A 97 -25.35 -1.47 1.83
CA PRO A 97 -26.38 -0.76 2.60
C PRO A 97 -26.08 -0.63 4.10
N ASN A 98 -25.15 -1.46 4.61
CA ASN A 98 -24.75 -1.47 6.03
C ASN A 98 -23.66 -0.44 6.37
N LEU A 99 -23.08 0.24 5.38
CA LEU A 99 -22.01 1.21 5.58
C LEU A 99 -22.47 2.59 5.10
N ARG A 100 -22.84 3.45 6.05
CA ARG A 100 -23.13 4.86 5.75
C ARG A 100 -21.80 5.60 5.60
N ILE A 101 -21.57 6.23 4.45
CA ILE A 101 -20.41 7.08 4.22
C ILE A 101 -20.88 8.52 4.05
N GLU A 102 -20.24 9.43 4.79
CA GLU A 102 -20.46 10.86 4.67
C GLU A 102 -19.20 11.51 4.11
N ILE A 103 -19.38 12.39 3.12
CA ILE A 103 -18.28 13.12 2.47
C ILE A 103 -18.58 14.60 2.67
N GLU A 104 -17.69 15.28 3.37
CA GLU A 104 -17.76 16.70 3.67
C GLU A 104 -16.63 17.42 2.96
N GLU A 105 -16.93 18.57 2.38
CA GLU A 105 -15.94 19.52 1.88
C GLU A 105 -16.07 20.81 2.68
N ASN A 106 -15.00 21.16 3.39
CA ASN A 106 -14.95 22.31 4.27
C ASN A 106 -13.82 23.25 3.85
N ILE A 107 -14.04 24.55 4.01
CA ILE A 107 -12.99 25.56 3.85
C ILE A 107 -12.46 25.90 5.24
N ILE A 108 -11.17 25.64 5.47
CA ILE A 108 -10.53 25.87 6.77
C ILE A 108 -9.46 26.97 6.69
N ASN A 109 -9.36 27.71 7.78
CA ASN A 109 -8.29 28.67 8.03
C ASN A 109 -7.52 28.18 9.27
N GLY A 110 -6.22 28.42 9.30
CA GLY A 110 -5.41 28.03 10.44
C GLY A 110 -4.04 28.67 10.43
N SER A 111 -3.31 28.44 11.51
CA SER A 111 -1.93 28.84 11.61
C SER A 111 -1.13 27.79 12.35
N PHE A 112 0.13 27.67 12.00
CA PHE A 112 1.08 26.84 12.71
C PHE A 112 2.41 27.57 12.83
N THR A 113 3.18 27.20 13.84
CA THR A 113 4.50 27.76 14.06
C THR A 113 5.54 26.68 13.80
N MET A 114 6.60 27.00 13.08
CA MET A 114 7.73 26.11 12.82
C MET A 114 9.06 26.79 13.14
N LEU A 115 10.03 26.01 13.61
CA LEU A 115 11.40 26.48 13.76
C LEU A 115 12.13 26.35 12.42
N PHE A 116 12.69 27.44 11.91
CA PHE A 116 13.51 27.45 10.69
C PHE A 116 14.79 28.23 10.95
N LEU A 117 15.94 27.57 10.75
CA LEU A 117 17.28 28.15 11.01
C LEU A 117 17.40 28.77 12.43
N GLY A 118 16.79 28.13 13.43
CA GLY A 118 16.80 28.62 14.82
C GLY A 118 15.80 29.74 15.13
N HIS A 119 15.03 30.20 14.14
CA HIS A 119 14.01 31.23 14.32
C HIS A 119 12.60 30.63 14.28
N SER A 120 11.72 31.14 15.13
CA SER A 120 10.30 30.75 15.12
C SER A 120 9.57 31.51 14.01
N LEU A 121 9.02 30.78 13.03
CA LEU A 121 8.20 31.30 11.95
C LEU A 121 6.74 30.91 12.20
N SER A 122 5.84 31.89 12.27
CA SER A 122 4.40 31.64 12.30
C SER A 122 3.81 31.79 10.90
N LEU A 123 3.22 30.70 10.41
CA LEU A 123 2.64 30.59 9.08
C LEU A 123 1.12 30.47 9.23
N ALA A 124 0.38 31.22 8.43
CA ALA A 124 -1.07 31.12 8.36
C ALA A 124 -1.49 30.64 6.98
N TYR A 125 -2.46 29.74 6.94
CA TYR A 125 -3.14 29.35 5.71
C TYR A 125 -4.60 29.80 5.79
N ARG A 126 -5.11 30.24 4.65
CA ARG A 126 -6.50 30.66 4.49
C ARG A 126 -7.12 29.95 3.32
N ASN A 127 -8.42 29.74 3.40
CA ASN A 127 -9.25 29.16 2.35
C ASN A 127 -8.72 27.81 1.86
N HIS A 128 -8.25 26.96 2.79
CA HIS A 128 -7.76 25.64 2.41
C HIS A 128 -8.93 24.66 2.31
N THR A 129 -9.08 24.03 1.15
CA THR A 129 -10.09 22.99 0.94
C THR A 129 -9.70 21.74 1.71
N ASN A 130 -10.57 21.31 2.61
CA ASN A 130 -10.44 20.09 3.39
C ASN A 130 -11.57 19.12 3.01
N ILE A 131 -11.20 17.95 2.51
CA ILE A 131 -12.14 16.89 2.13
C ILE A 131 -12.07 15.80 3.21
N VAL A 132 -13.21 15.48 3.81
CA VAL A 132 -13.30 14.51 4.90
C VAL A 132 -14.30 13.43 4.49
N MET A 133 -13.85 12.18 4.51
CA MET A 133 -14.73 11.00 4.44
C MET A 133 -14.90 10.46 5.86
N ARG A 134 -16.15 10.34 6.32
CA ARG A 134 -16.50 9.74 7.61
C ARG A 134 -17.23 8.44 7.40
N TYR A 135 -16.89 7.47 8.23
CA TYR A 135 -17.65 6.24 8.43
C TYR A 135 -18.04 6.20 9.92
N PRO A 136 -19.33 6.24 10.27
CA PRO A 136 -19.76 6.14 11.66
C PRO A 136 -19.51 4.70 12.13
N ILE A 137 -18.61 4.55 13.10
CA ILE A 137 -18.53 3.33 13.90
C ILE A 137 -19.65 3.45 14.93
N TRP A 138 -20.70 2.64 14.81
CA TRP A 138 -21.63 2.43 15.91
C TRP A 138 -20.86 1.64 16.99
N VAL A 139 -20.39 2.34 18.03
CA VAL A 139 -19.80 1.73 19.23
C VAL A 139 -20.91 1.42 20.23
#